data_AF-X1RUI5-F1
#
_entry.id   AF-X1RUI5-F1
#
_cell.length_a   1.000
_cell.length_b   1.000
_cell.length_c   1.000
_cell.angle_alpha   90.00
_cell.angle_beta   90.00
_cell.angle_gamma   90.00
#
_symmetry.space_group_name_H-M   'P 1'
#
loop_
_entity.id
_entity.type
_entity.pdbx_description
1 polymer ?
#
loop_
_entity_poly.entity_id
_entity_poly.type
_entity_poly.pdbx_seq_one_letter_code
_entity_poly.pdbx_strand_id
1 'polypeptide(L)'
;KKKKIRDVKEYTIPVNPKTDDQKKQRNYLKEAVLAWQTDGYTKLDIEAWKVYASTQKKILSGYNVFLRERINTAKEDKTWTPLTDGKVFDFGDTWAYPEIKIIDDKLGKLYIGTSKVAMYKEYDSVYYPGFYSFSLWDLIPGTKYYCYIKNTAVGVPIVISTNFVQVSSAINEFTLSLT
;
A
#
# COMPACT_ATOMS: atom_id res chain seq x y z
N LYS A 1 -26.79 42.55 -56.71
CA LYS A 1 -27.01 41.38 -55.81
C LYS A 1 -25.76 41.19 -54.92
N LYS A 2 -25.84 41.40 -53.60
CA LYS A 2 -24.70 41.16 -52.68
C LYS A 2 -24.55 39.65 -52.43
N LYS A 3 -23.37 39.08 -52.71
CA LYS A 3 -23.04 37.67 -52.38
C LYS A 3 -22.92 37.54 -50.86
N LYS A 4 -23.72 36.67 -50.25
CA LYS A 4 -23.56 36.26 -48.85
C LYS A 4 -22.34 35.33 -48.79
N ILE A 5 -21.20 35.81 -48.28
CA ILE A 5 -20.06 34.97 -47.95
C ILE A 5 -20.40 34.30 -46.61
N ARG A 6 -20.61 32.98 -46.63
CA ARG A 6 -20.71 32.17 -45.42
C ARG A 6 -19.33 31.61 -45.11
N ASP A 7 -18.47 32.43 -44.50
CA ASP A 7 -17.24 31.91 -43.90
C ASP A 7 -17.61 31.27 -42.57
N VAL A 8 -17.97 30.00 -42.60
CA VAL A 8 -17.91 29.16 -41.40
C VAL A 8 -16.42 28.86 -41.19
N LYS A 9 -15.82 29.42 -40.14
CA LYS A 9 -14.49 28.95 -39.70
C LYS A 9 -14.64 27.49 -39.31
N GLU A 10 -14.20 26.59 -40.18
CA GLU A 10 -13.99 25.19 -39.84
C GLU A 10 -12.85 25.16 -38.81
N TYR A 11 -13.21 25.09 -37.53
CA TYR A 11 -12.25 24.78 -36.51
C TYR A 11 -11.87 23.31 -36.71
N THR A 12 -10.68 23.05 -37.24
CA THR A 12 -10.11 21.70 -37.25
C THR A 12 -10.12 21.20 -35.82
N ILE A 13 -10.83 20.10 -35.56
CA ILE A 13 -10.81 19.46 -34.25
C ILE A 13 -9.34 19.16 -33.96
N PRO A 14 -8.74 19.72 -32.88
CA PRO A 14 -7.36 19.46 -32.56
C PRO A 14 -7.20 17.95 -32.41
N VAL A 15 -6.35 17.35 -33.24
CA VAL A 15 -5.97 15.94 -33.08
C VAL A 15 -5.29 15.88 -31.72
N ASN A 16 -5.96 15.32 -30.71
CA ASN A 16 -5.32 15.07 -29.41
C ASN A 16 -4.15 14.14 -29.67
N PRO A 17 -2.89 14.63 -29.63
CA PRO A 17 -1.76 13.80 -29.97
C PRO A 17 -1.78 12.59 -29.04
N LYS A 18 -1.43 11.42 -29.58
CA LYS A 18 -1.16 10.22 -28.78
C LYS A 18 0.33 9.96 -28.91
N THR A 19 1.14 10.87 -28.36
CA THR A 19 2.59 10.64 -28.30
C THR A 19 2.88 9.41 -27.47
N ASP A 20 4.03 8.79 -27.69
CA ASP A 20 4.40 7.57 -26.97
C ASP A 20 4.54 7.83 -25.47
N ASP A 21 5.02 9.00 -25.06
CA ASP A 21 5.04 9.43 -23.66
C ASP A 21 3.64 9.51 -23.04
N GLN A 22 2.67 10.07 -23.78
CA GLN A 22 1.29 10.13 -23.30
C GLN A 22 0.62 8.75 -23.27
N LYS A 23 1.00 7.82 -24.16
CA LYS A 23 0.57 6.42 -24.07
C LYS A 23 1.17 5.75 -22.84
N LYS A 24 2.46 5.96 -22.59
CA LYS A 24 3.19 5.42 -21.43
C LYS A 24 2.56 5.85 -20.11
N GLN A 25 2.30 7.15 -19.92
CA GLN A 25 1.63 7.64 -18.70
C GLN A 25 0.21 7.08 -18.53
N ARG A 26 -0.54 6.96 -19.63
CA ARG A 26 -1.88 6.34 -19.60
C ARG A 26 -1.83 4.86 -19.27
N ASN A 27 -0.81 4.14 -19.75
CA ASN A 27 -0.63 2.73 -19.46
C ASN A 27 -0.29 2.50 -17.99
N TYR A 28 0.56 3.32 -17.37
CA TYR A 28 0.83 3.21 -15.94
C TYR A 28 -0.43 3.27 -15.09
N LEU A 29 -1.33 4.22 -15.38
CA LEU A 29 -2.60 4.32 -14.66
C LEU A 29 -3.49 3.11 -14.94
N LYS A 30 -3.61 2.68 -16.21
CA LYS A 30 -4.42 1.51 -16.58
C LYS A 30 -3.95 0.23 -15.87
N GLU A 31 -2.66 -0.03 -15.86
CA GLU A 31 -2.06 -1.20 -15.21
C GLU A 31 -2.24 -1.15 -13.70
N ALA A 32 -2.11 0.04 -13.08
CA ALA A 32 -2.36 0.18 -11.66
C ALA A 32 -3.83 -0.06 -11.30
N VAL A 33 -4.77 0.49 -12.08
CA VAL A 33 -6.22 0.24 -11.87
C VAL A 33 -6.54 -1.25 -12.01
N LEU A 34 -5.96 -1.92 -13.01
CA LEU A 34 -6.13 -3.35 -13.22
C LEU A 34 -5.59 -4.16 -12.03
N ALA A 35 -4.37 -3.85 -11.57
CA ALA A 35 -3.74 -4.50 -10.42
C ALA A 35 -4.60 -4.41 -9.15
N TRP A 36 -5.22 -3.24 -8.87
CA TRP A 36 -6.15 -3.10 -7.74
C TRP A 36 -7.31 -4.09 -7.80
N GLN A 37 -7.76 -4.47 -9.00
CA GLN A 37 -8.88 -5.37 -9.21
C GLN A 37 -8.48 -6.85 -9.24
N THR A 38 -7.24 -7.15 -9.68
CA THR A 38 -6.81 -8.53 -9.99
C THR A 38 -5.78 -9.11 -9.03
N ASP A 39 -5.05 -8.29 -8.27
CA ASP A 39 -3.95 -8.75 -7.38
C ASP A 39 -4.44 -9.52 -6.13
N GLY A 40 -5.76 -9.73 -5.99
CA GLY A 40 -6.32 -10.58 -4.94
C GLY A 40 -6.47 -9.92 -3.57
N TYR A 41 -6.50 -8.59 -3.48
CA TYR A 41 -6.72 -7.86 -2.22
C TYR A 41 -8.04 -8.24 -1.57
N THR A 42 -7.96 -8.73 -0.34
CA THR A 42 -9.13 -9.00 0.51
C THR A 42 -9.71 -7.70 1.06
N LYS A 43 -10.88 -7.79 1.71
CA LYS A 43 -11.48 -6.63 2.40
C LYS A 43 -10.54 -6.04 3.47
N LEU A 44 -9.81 -6.91 4.18
CA LEU A 44 -8.84 -6.49 5.20
C LEU A 44 -7.64 -5.78 4.57
N ASP A 45 -7.17 -6.23 3.40
CA ASP A 45 -6.10 -5.54 2.68
C ASP A 45 -6.53 -4.13 2.21
N ILE A 46 -7.77 -3.99 1.74
CA ILE A 46 -8.33 -2.69 1.36
C ILE A 46 -8.42 -1.75 2.58
N GLU A 47 -8.79 -2.28 3.75
CA GLU A 47 -8.79 -1.51 5.00
C GLU A 47 -7.37 -1.12 5.42
N ALA A 48 -6.40 -2.03 5.30
CA ALA A 48 -5.00 -1.74 5.53
C ALA A 48 -4.48 -0.59 4.65
N TRP A 49 -4.90 -0.53 3.37
CA TRP A 49 -4.58 0.60 2.51
C TRP A 49 -5.21 1.92 2.98
N LYS A 50 -6.43 1.90 3.52
CA LYS A 50 -7.06 3.10 4.09
C LYS A 50 -6.32 3.60 5.32
N VAL A 51 -5.94 2.69 6.22
CA VAL A 51 -5.17 3.02 7.42
C VAL A 51 -3.81 3.57 7.03
N TYR A 52 -3.12 2.96 6.08
CA TYR A 52 -1.88 3.50 5.53
C TYR A 52 -2.07 4.89 4.92
N ALA A 53 -3.16 5.12 4.20
CA ALA A 53 -3.44 6.46 3.69
C ALA A 53 -3.64 7.50 4.80
N SER A 54 -4.20 7.10 5.94
CA SER A 54 -4.34 7.99 7.11
C SER A 54 -3.01 8.35 7.79
N THR A 55 -1.94 7.59 7.56
CA THR A 55 -0.59 7.90 8.07
C THR A 55 0.13 8.93 7.22
N GLN A 56 -0.34 9.16 5.99
CA GLN A 56 0.27 10.09 5.06
C GLN A 56 -0.02 11.54 5.47
N LYS A 57 0.95 12.43 5.25
CA LYS A 57 0.76 13.87 5.48
C LYS A 57 -0.36 14.50 4.64
N LYS A 58 -0.73 13.86 3.53
CA LYS A 58 -1.78 14.33 2.60
C LYS A 58 -3.03 13.47 2.80
N ILE A 59 -4.20 14.11 2.81
CA ILE A 59 -5.50 13.44 2.87
C ILE A 59 -5.71 12.70 1.53
N LEU A 60 -5.46 11.39 1.54
CA LEU A 60 -5.63 10.51 0.39
C LEU A 60 -6.50 9.32 0.78
N SER A 61 -7.19 8.73 -0.20
CA SER A 61 -7.84 7.43 -0.01
C SER A 61 -6.82 6.30 -0.14
N GLY A 62 -7.10 5.15 0.47
CA GLY A 62 -6.25 3.95 0.30
C GLY A 62 -6.00 3.59 -1.16
N TYR A 63 -7.04 3.68 -1.98
CA TYR A 63 -6.95 3.50 -3.43
C TYR A 63 -5.98 4.48 -4.11
N ASN A 64 -6.06 5.77 -3.78
CA ASN A 64 -5.17 6.77 -4.37
C ASN A 64 -3.72 6.58 -3.95
N VAL A 65 -3.49 6.13 -2.71
CA VAL A 65 -2.15 5.80 -2.23
C VAL A 65 -1.61 4.57 -2.94
N PHE A 66 -2.41 3.51 -3.08
CA PHE A 66 -2.05 2.33 -3.85
C PHE A 66 -1.65 2.69 -5.29
N LEU A 67 -2.49 3.45 -6.01
CA LEU A 67 -2.20 3.84 -7.40
C LEU A 67 -0.89 4.61 -7.49
N ARG A 68 -0.64 5.53 -6.55
CA ARG A 68 0.60 6.31 -6.49
C ARG A 68 1.81 5.40 -6.33
N GLU A 69 1.79 4.50 -5.36
CA GLU A 69 2.91 3.56 -5.14
C GLU A 69 3.12 2.68 -6.37
N ARG A 70 2.05 2.10 -6.93
CA ARG A 70 2.13 1.23 -8.11
C ARG A 70 2.69 1.94 -9.35
N ILE A 71 2.29 3.19 -9.57
CA ILE A 71 2.80 4.01 -10.68
C ILE A 71 4.26 4.39 -10.43
N ASN A 72 4.64 4.75 -9.21
CA ASN A 72 6.03 5.05 -8.87
C ASN A 72 6.93 3.82 -9.09
N THR A 73 6.48 2.64 -8.69
CA THR A 73 7.11 1.35 -9.00
C THR A 73 7.36 1.16 -10.47
N ALA A 74 6.35 1.38 -11.30
CA ALA A 74 6.47 1.22 -12.75
C ALA A 74 7.35 2.30 -13.41
N LYS A 75 7.47 3.49 -12.79
CA LYS A 75 8.37 4.56 -13.25
C LYS A 75 9.83 4.32 -12.91
N GLU A 76 10.07 3.65 -11.79
CA GLU A 76 11.41 3.28 -11.33
C GLU A 76 11.89 1.96 -11.93
N ASP A 77 11.13 1.37 -12.86
CA ASP A 77 11.38 0.06 -13.48
C ASP A 77 11.53 -1.07 -12.45
N LYS A 78 10.73 -0.99 -11.40
CA LYS A 78 10.75 -1.91 -10.28
C LYS A 78 9.63 -2.94 -10.37
N THR A 79 9.87 -4.14 -9.84
CA THR A 79 8.86 -5.20 -9.80
C THR A 79 7.84 -4.90 -8.71
N TRP A 80 6.56 -5.03 -9.04
CA TRP A 80 5.47 -4.95 -8.08
C TRP A 80 5.11 -6.35 -7.60
N THR A 81 5.17 -6.57 -6.29
CA THR A 81 4.68 -7.80 -5.65
C THR A 81 3.58 -7.42 -4.68
N PRO A 82 2.34 -7.88 -4.88
CA PRO A 82 1.28 -7.63 -3.92
C PRO A 82 1.61 -8.36 -2.61
N LEU A 83 1.50 -7.64 -1.49
CA LEU A 83 1.51 -8.24 -0.17
C LEU A 83 0.06 -8.26 0.33
N THR A 84 -0.42 -9.44 0.66
CA THR A 84 -1.79 -9.68 1.08
C THR A 84 -1.80 -10.53 2.34
N ASP A 85 -2.98 -10.65 2.96
CA ASP A 85 -3.21 -11.59 4.07
C ASP A 85 -2.27 -11.34 5.27
N GLY A 86 -1.94 -10.07 5.54
CA GLY A 86 -1.18 -9.72 6.73
C GLY A 86 -1.98 -10.00 7.99
N LYS A 87 -1.36 -10.64 8.99
CA LYS A 87 -1.99 -11.00 10.27
C LYS A 87 -1.00 -10.92 11.43
N VAL A 88 -1.49 -11.05 12.66
CA VAL A 88 -0.66 -11.35 13.82
C VAL A 88 -0.85 -12.82 14.13
N PHE A 89 0.21 -13.62 14.00
CA PHE A 89 0.14 -15.06 14.22
C PHE A 89 0.01 -15.40 15.71
N ASP A 90 0.83 -14.76 16.53
CA ASP A 90 0.86 -14.99 17.97
C ASP A 90 1.36 -13.72 18.70
N PHE A 91 1.02 -13.57 19.97
CA PHE A 91 1.39 -12.42 20.78
C PHE A 91 1.34 -12.70 22.29
N GLY A 92 2.08 -11.91 23.04
CA GLY A 92 2.02 -11.84 24.50
C GLY A 92 2.09 -10.40 24.98
N ASP A 93 2.23 -10.23 26.30
CA ASP A 93 2.20 -8.90 26.93
C ASP A 93 3.35 -7.97 26.52
N THR A 94 4.46 -8.54 26.03
CA THR A 94 5.66 -7.79 25.66
C THR A 94 6.24 -8.17 24.31
N TRP A 95 5.55 -9.01 23.54
CA TRP A 95 6.02 -9.51 22.25
C TRP A 95 4.88 -9.82 21.30
N ALA A 96 5.17 -9.84 20.01
CA ALA A 96 4.22 -10.26 18.98
C ALA A 96 4.94 -10.79 17.74
N TYR A 97 4.28 -11.69 17.01
CA TYR A 97 4.74 -12.25 15.74
C TYR A 97 3.78 -11.90 14.59
N PRO A 98 3.89 -10.70 13.99
CA PRO A 98 3.22 -10.40 12.74
C PRO A 98 3.71 -11.29 11.60
N GLU A 99 2.79 -11.69 10.74
CA GLU A 99 3.06 -12.44 9.52
C GLU A 99 2.42 -11.76 8.31
N ILE A 100 3.02 -11.95 7.13
CA ILE A 100 2.42 -11.55 5.86
C ILE A 100 2.74 -12.55 4.78
N LYS A 101 1.75 -12.86 3.95
CA LYS A 101 1.92 -13.81 2.85
C LYS A 101 2.84 -13.21 1.78
N ILE A 102 3.76 -14.04 1.29
CA ILE A 102 4.61 -13.70 0.15
C ILE A 102 4.94 -14.96 -0.66
N ILE A 103 5.17 -14.80 -1.96
CA ILE A 103 5.44 -15.92 -2.87
C ILE A 103 6.94 -16.27 -2.87
N ASP A 104 7.81 -15.28 -2.73
CA ASP A 104 9.26 -15.44 -2.79
C ASP A 104 10.01 -14.43 -1.91
N ASP A 105 11.25 -14.76 -1.53
CA ASP A 105 12.05 -13.91 -0.64
C ASP A 105 12.64 -12.69 -1.35
N LYS A 106 12.28 -11.51 -0.86
CA LYS A 106 12.58 -10.17 -1.32
C LYS A 106 12.96 -9.18 -0.19
N LEU A 107 13.41 -9.60 1.00
CA LEU A 107 13.79 -8.70 2.11
C LEU A 107 12.67 -7.75 2.58
N GLY A 108 11.79 -8.24 3.46
CA GLY A 108 10.75 -7.43 4.11
C GLY A 108 11.22 -6.69 5.36
N LYS A 109 10.68 -5.50 5.61
CA LYS A 109 10.83 -4.75 6.87
C LYS A 109 9.46 -4.41 7.44
N LEU A 110 9.32 -4.53 8.75
CA LEU A 110 8.16 -4.05 9.49
C LEU A 110 8.52 -2.77 10.23
N TYR A 111 7.69 -1.75 10.07
CA TYR A 111 7.78 -0.46 10.74
C TYR A 111 6.70 -0.40 11.81
N ILE A 112 7.04 -0.02 13.05
CA ILE A 112 6.11 0.03 14.17
C ILE A 112 6.30 1.27 15.04
N GLY A 113 5.20 1.74 15.64
CA GLY A 113 5.21 2.84 16.59
C GLY A 113 3.88 2.98 17.34
N THR A 114 3.86 3.81 18.37
CA THR A 114 2.66 4.08 19.18
C THR A 114 1.77 5.17 18.58
N SER A 115 2.17 5.74 17.44
CA SER A 115 1.41 6.75 16.71
C SER A 115 1.33 6.39 15.22
N LYS A 116 0.16 6.62 14.62
CA LYS A 116 -0.12 6.39 13.21
C LYS A 116 0.84 7.13 12.27
N VAL A 117 1.43 8.24 12.70
CA VAL A 117 2.32 9.06 11.85
C VAL A 117 3.80 8.92 12.22
N ALA A 118 4.11 8.14 13.25
CA ALA A 118 5.45 8.01 13.82
C ALA A 118 5.77 6.53 14.13
N MET A 119 6.03 5.77 13.06
CA MET A 119 6.42 4.35 13.12
C MET A 119 7.91 4.20 12.76
N TYR A 120 8.78 4.60 13.69
CA TYR A 120 10.23 4.69 13.45
C TYR A 120 11.02 3.42 13.82
N LYS A 121 10.41 2.49 14.57
CA LYS A 121 11.08 1.23 14.90
C LYS A 121 10.98 0.28 13.71
N GLU A 122 12.08 -0.32 13.33
CA GLU A 122 12.18 -1.25 12.21
C GLU A 122 12.52 -2.66 12.71
N TYR A 123 11.92 -3.66 12.10
CA TYR A 123 12.19 -5.08 12.33
C TYR A 123 12.41 -5.77 10.99
N ASP A 124 13.48 -6.55 10.88
CA ASP A 124 13.76 -7.34 9.70
C ASP A 124 12.87 -8.59 9.65
N SER A 125 12.47 -8.99 8.44
CA SER A 125 11.68 -10.20 8.23
C SER A 125 12.55 -11.45 8.32
N VAL A 126 11.97 -12.52 8.86
CA VAL A 126 12.43 -13.89 8.62
C VAL A 126 11.55 -14.49 7.52
N TYR A 127 12.18 -14.98 6.45
CA TYR A 127 11.49 -15.66 5.36
C TYR A 127 11.19 -17.11 5.71
N TYR A 128 9.91 -17.48 5.53
CA TYR A 128 9.46 -18.85 5.47
C TYR A 128 8.79 -19.08 4.12
N PRO A 129 8.85 -20.29 3.54
CA PRO A 129 8.14 -20.57 2.30
C PRO A 129 6.65 -20.19 2.42
N GLY A 130 6.24 -19.16 1.67
CA GLY A 130 4.86 -18.65 1.65
C GLY A 130 4.56 -17.43 2.54
N PHE A 131 5.47 -17.01 3.43
CA PHE A 131 5.24 -15.85 4.30
C PHE A 131 6.52 -15.25 4.91
N TYR A 132 6.42 -13.99 5.30
CA TYR A 132 7.34 -13.37 6.25
C TYR A 132 6.79 -13.40 7.66
N SER A 133 7.69 -13.58 8.63
CA SER A 133 7.41 -13.40 10.06
C SER A 133 8.34 -12.33 10.64
N PHE A 134 7.86 -11.59 11.65
CA PHE A 134 8.60 -10.52 12.32
C PHE A 134 8.57 -10.74 13.83
N SER A 135 9.73 -10.71 14.49
CA SER A 135 9.82 -10.90 15.94
C SER A 135 9.83 -9.56 16.66
N LEU A 136 8.69 -9.14 17.19
CA LEU A 136 8.57 -7.92 17.99
C LEU A 136 8.81 -8.25 19.46
N TRP A 137 9.74 -7.53 20.07
CA TRP A 137 10.09 -7.62 21.50
C TRP A 137 9.97 -6.25 22.16
N ASP A 138 9.99 -6.24 23.49
CA ASP A 138 9.94 -5.04 24.33
C ASP A 138 8.71 -4.15 24.05
N LEU A 139 7.56 -4.79 23.79
CA LEU A 139 6.28 -4.11 23.74
C LEU A 139 5.81 -3.77 25.15
N ILE A 140 5.10 -2.65 25.28
CA ILE A 140 4.58 -2.18 26.56
C ILE A 140 3.13 -2.67 26.71
N PRO A 141 2.80 -3.43 27.78
CA PRO A 141 1.43 -3.84 28.03
C PRO A 141 0.47 -2.64 28.13
N GLY A 142 -0.74 -2.79 27.62
CA GLY A 142 -1.74 -1.72 27.54
C GLY A 142 -1.50 -0.67 26.44
N THR A 143 -0.45 -0.83 25.62
CA THR A 143 -0.11 0.15 24.58
C THR A 143 -0.63 -0.29 23.21
N LYS A 144 -1.28 0.64 22.50
CA LYS A 144 -1.68 0.44 21.11
C LYS A 144 -0.51 0.74 20.17
N TYR A 145 -0.18 -0.24 19.35
CA TYR A 145 0.83 -0.11 18.30
C TYR A 145 0.20 -0.10 16.92
N TYR A 146 0.78 0.72 16.06
CA TYR A 146 0.53 0.78 14.63
C TYR A 146 1.76 0.23 13.93
N CYS A 147 1.56 -0.70 13.01
CA CYS A 147 2.65 -1.17 12.16
C CYS A 147 2.27 -1.13 10.69
N TYR A 148 3.28 -1.06 9.83
CA TYR A 148 3.15 -1.43 8.42
C TYR A 148 4.34 -2.29 7.99
N ILE A 149 4.10 -3.23 7.10
CA ILE A 149 5.16 -3.99 6.46
C ILE A 149 5.50 -3.33 5.13
N LYS A 150 6.75 -3.45 4.68
CA LYS A 150 7.24 -2.93 3.41
C LYS A 150 8.30 -3.86 2.88
N ASN A 151 8.23 -4.16 1.60
CA ASN A 151 9.31 -4.84 0.89
C ASN A 151 10.44 -3.84 0.56
N THR A 152 11.69 -4.22 0.86
CA THR A 152 12.88 -3.37 0.70
C THR A 152 13.93 -3.91 -0.27
N ALA A 153 13.64 -4.99 -1.01
CA ALA A 153 14.53 -5.44 -2.08
C ALA A 153 14.88 -4.29 -3.05
N VAL A 154 16.16 -4.26 -3.45
CA VAL A 154 16.65 -3.40 -4.53
C VAL A 154 15.83 -3.71 -5.77
N GLY A 155 15.19 -2.68 -6.35
CA GLY A 155 14.32 -2.87 -7.51
C GLY A 155 12.85 -3.19 -7.19
N VAL A 156 12.36 -2.93 -5.98
CA VAL A 156 10.95 -3.12 -5.54
C VAL A 156 10.47 -1.93 -4.70
N PRO A 157 9.23 -1.43 -4.84
CA PRO A 157 8.64 -0.51 -3.86
C PRO A 157 7.42 -1.11 -3.16
N ILE A 158 7.51 -0.99 -1.84
CA ILE A 158 6.48 -0.57 -0.89
C ILE A 158 5.06 -1.09 -1.14
N VAL A 159 4.72 -2.17 -0.43
CA VAL A 159 3.34 -2.55 -0.18
C VAL A 159 3.16 -2.69 1.32
N ILE A 160 2.06 -2.12 1.81
CA ILE A 160 1.71 -1.99 3.22
C ILE A 160 0.54 -2.90 3.55
N SER A 161 0.76 -3.85 4.46
CA SER A 161 -0.29 -4.30 5.38
C SER A 161 -0.13 -3.49 6.65
N THR A 162 -1.16 -2.76 7.07
CA THR A 162 -1.23 -2.17 8.41
C THR A 162 -2.10 -3.06 9.27
N ASN A 163 -1.45 -3.72 10.23
CA ASN A 163 -2.15 -4.42 11.29
C ASN A 163 -2.09 -3.57 12.55
N PHE A 164 -3.20 -3.50 13.28
CA PHE A 164 -3.21 -2.92 14.61
C PHE A 164 -2.79 -3.99 15.59
N VAL A 165 -1.79 -3.76 16.42
CA VAL A 165 -1.49 -4.66 17.55
C VAL A 165 -1.84 -3.90 18.81
N GLN A 166 -2.91 -4.30 19.50
CA GLN A 166 -3.17 -3.84 20.85
C GLN A 166 -2.68 -4.92 21.82
N VAL A 167 -1.63 -4.58 22.56
CA VAL A 167 -1.12 -5.46 23.61
C VAL A 167 -1.83 -5.04 24.89
N SER A 168 -2.68 -5.89 25.46
CA SER A 168 -3.50 -5.59 26.65
C SER A 168 -3.00 -6.38 27.86
N SER A 169 -2.86 -5.74 29.02
CA SER A 169 -2.52 -6.39 30.30
C SER A 169 -3.70 -7.13 30.95
N ALA A 170 -4.84 -7.25 30.25
CA ALA A 170 -6.00 -8.00 30.70
C ALA A 170 -6.76 -8.59 29.50
N ILE A 171 -6.88 -9.91 29.48
CA ILE A 171 -7.94 -10.73 28.84
C ILE A 171 -8.19 -10.45 27.34
N ASN A 172 -7.78 -11.40 26.49
CA ASN A 172 -8.49 -11.94 25.31
C ASN A 172 -9.44 -11.04 24.48
N GLU A 173 -9.09 -9.78 24.21
CA GLU A 173 -9.81 -9.00 23.21
C GLU A 173 -8.84 -8.26 22.30
N PHE A 174 -8.57 -8.86 21.15
CA PHE A 174 -8.14 -8.11 19.98
C PHE A 174 -9.38 -7.43 19.41
N THR A 175 -9.66 -6.19 19.83
CA THR A 175 -10.72 -5.42 19.18
C THR A 175 -10.19 -4.91 17.84
N LEU A 176 -10.64 -5.55 16.75
CA LEU A 176 -10.86 -4.89 15.46
C LEU A 176 -11.92 -3.79 15.68
N SER A 177 -11.55 -2.69 16.33
CA SER A 177 -12.43 -1.54 16.53
C SER A 177 -12.28 -0.57 15.35
N LEU A 178 -13.26 -0.69 14.45
CA LEU A 178 -13.74 0.40 13.60
C LEU A 178 -14.30 1.50 14.51
N THR A 179 -13.68 2.67 14.47
CA THR A 179 -14.35 3.96 14.72
C THR A 179 -13.90 4.92 13.65
#